data_AF-A0A524GGT7-F1
#
_entry.id   AF-A0A524GGT7-F1
#
_cell.length_a   1.000
_cell.length_b   1.000
_cell.length_c   1.000
_cell.angle_alpha   90.00
_cell.angle_beta   90.00
_cell.angle_gamma   90.00
#
_symmetry.space_group_name_H-M   'P 1'
#
loop_
_entity.id
_entity.type
_entity.pdbx_description
1 polymer ?
#
loop_
_entity_poly.entity_id
_entity_poly.type
_entity_poly.pdbx_seq_one_letter_code
_entity_poly.pdbx_strand_id
1 'polypeptide(L)'
;MTKGKTRNIILFGFIFLLLPFLLSLLNLYTDWLFFAETGYTSVFVKTLSTKIGTGLSFGIAFLFFVLVNIIIANRTQFPHADISVIEGVINPLRAHGIEKIIKPLSIIAGVVMAVFAAQWGALRWEDFLL
;
A
#
# COMPACT_ATOMS: atom_id res chain seq x y z
N MET A 1 -4.89 -1.00 27.48
CA MET A 1 -6.13 -1.19 26.68
C MET A 1 -6.86 -2.41 27.19
N THR A 2 -8.11 -2.28 27.63
CA THR A 2 -8.93 -3.43 28.03
C THR A 2 -9.14 -4.34 26.81
N LYS A 3 -8.96 -5.65 26.97
CA LYS A 3 -8.95 -6.64 25.87
C LYS A 3 -10.17 -6.52 24.93
N GLY A 4 -11.32 -6.08 25.46
CA GLY A 4 -12.54 -5.78 24.69
C GLY A 4 -12.42 -4.60 23.73
N LYS A 5 -11.71 -3.52 24.09
CA LYS A 5 -11.54 -2.33 23.23
C LYS A 5 -10.69 -2.65 22.00
N THR A 6 -9.60 -3.40 22.17
CA THR A 6 -8.73 -3.83 21.07
C THR A 6 -9.47 -4.75 20.09
N ARG A 7 -10.26 -5.72 20.61
CA ARG A 7 -11.09 -6.60 19.77
C ARG A 7 -12.07 -5.81 18.91
N ASN A 8 -12.75 -4.82 19.49
CA ASN A 8 -13.72 -4.01 18.76
C ASN A 8 -13.04 -3.14 17.68
N ILE A 9 -11.85 -2.60 17.94
CA ILE A 9 -11.07 -1.85 16.93
C ILE A 9 -10.67 -2.75 15.77
N ILE A 10 -10.21 -3.98 16.05
CA ILE A 10 -9.83 -4.94 15.00
C ILE A 10 -11.05 -5.32 14.16
N LEU A 11 -12.18 -5.64 14.81
CA LEU A 11 -13.44 -5.94 14.12
C LEU A 11 -13.88 -4.78 13.23
N PHE A 12 -13.83 -3.55 13.75
CA PHE A 12 -14.22 -2.38 12.98
C PHE A 12 -13.29 -2.16 11.78
N GLY A 13 -11.97 -2.26 11.97
CA GLY A 13 -11.00 -2.15 10.88
C GLY A 13 -11.17 -3.25 9.83
N PHE A 14 -11.47 -4.47 10.26
CA PHE A 14 -11.77 -5.58 9.36
C PHE A 14 -13.02 -5.30 8.53
N ILE A 15 -14.13 -4.91 9.16
CA ILE A 15 -15.38 -4.56 8.46
C ILE A 15 -15.17 -3.39 7.51
N PHE A 16 -14.45 -2.36 7.95
CA PHE A 16 -14.14 -1.17 7.14
C PHE A 16 -13.38 -1.52 5.85
N LEU A 17 -12.52 -2.54 5.89
CA LEU A 17 -11.78 -3.00 4.70
C LEU A 17 -12.60 -4.00 3.85
N LEU A 18 -13.33 -4.92 4.49
CA LEU A 18 -14.03 -6.00 3.80
C LEU A 18 -15.31 -5.56 3.09
N LEU A 19 -16.08 -4.67 3.71
CA LEU A 19 -17.36 -4.21 3.15
C LEU A 19 -17.18 -3.57 1.76
N PRO A 20 -16.31 -2.56 1.55
CA PRO A 20 -16.12 -1.98 0.22
C PRO A 20 -15.53 -2.98 -0.77
N PHE A 21 -14.70 -3.92 -0.31
CA PHE A 21 -14.15 -4.98 -1.16
C PHE A 21 -15.26 -5.91 -1.69
N LEU A 22 -16.18 -6.35 -0.83
CA LEU A 22 -17.32 -7.18 -1.22
C LEU A 22 -18.26 -6.45 -2.18
N LEU A 23 -18.53 -5.17 -1.93
CA LEU A 23 -19.34 -4.34 -2.84
C LEU A 23 -18.66 -4.20 -4.21
N SER A 24 -17.34 -4.04 -4.24
CA SER A 24 -16.58 -3.99 -5.51
C SER A 24 -16.67 -5.31 -6.28
N LEU A 25 -16.65 -6.46 -5.59
CA LEU A 25 -16.81 -7.77 -6.24
C LEU A 25 -18.23 -7.95 -6.80
N LEU A 26 -19.24 -7.47 -6.09
CA LEU A 26 -20.62 -7.50 -6.58
C LEU A 26 -20.77 -6.67 -7.87
N ASN A 27 -20.22 -5.46 -7.90
CA ASN A 27 -20.21 -4.62 -9.11
C ASN A 27 -19.50 -5.32 -10.28
N LEU A 28 -18.32 -5.91 -10.03
CA LEU A 28 -17.58 -6.65 -11.05
C LEU A 28 -18.40 -7.81 -11.62
N TYR A 29 -19.13 -8.53 -10.75
CA TYR A 29 -19.99 -9.64 -11.15
C TYR A 29 -21.19 -9.17 -11.97
N THR A 30 -21.84 -8.09 -11.55
CA THR A 30 -22.97 -7.49 -12.29
C THR A 30 -22.53 -6.99 -13.66
N ASP A 31 -21.38 -6.31 -13.74
CA ASP A 31 -20.80 -5.88 -15.02
C ASP A 31 -20.52 -7.09 -15.92
N TRP A 32 -19.88 -8.13 -15.37
CA TRP A 32 -19.58 -9.34 -16.13
C TRP A 32 -20.84 -9.99 -16.71
N LEU A 33 -21.90 -10.14 -15.91
CA LEU A 33 -23.18 -10.71 -16.36
C LEU A 33 -23.78 -9.87 -17.49
N PHE A 34 -23.80 -8.55 -17.33
CA PHE A 34 -24.29 -7.63 -18.36
C PHE A 34 -23.53 -7.78 -19.69
N PHE A 35 -22.19 -7.78 -19.65
CA PHE A 35 -21.37 -7.95 -20.86
C PHE A 35 -21.53 -9.34 -21.47
N ALA A 36 -21.75 -10.37 -20.66
CA ALA A 36 -22.00 -11.73 -21.14
C ALA A 36 -23.35 -11.83 -21.86
N GLU A 37 -24.42 -11.29 -21.27
CA GLU A 37 -25.77 -11.32 -21.84
C GLU A 37 -25.91 -10.48 -23.12
N THR A 38 -25.14 -9.40 -23.23
CA THR A 38 -25.13 -8.52 -24.42
C THR A 38 -24.18 -8.98 -25.52
N GLY A 39 -23.40 -10.05 -25.30
CA GLY A 39 -22.43 -10.57 -26.28
C GLY A 39 -21.13 -9.77 -26.39
N TYR A 40 -20.85 -8.87 -25.43
CA TYR A 40 -19.66 -8.00 -25.40
C TYR A 40 -18.61 -8.46 -24.37
N THR A 41 -18.55 -9.75 -24.05
CA THR A 41 -17.57 -10.32 -23.09
C THR A 41 -16.12 -9.96 -23.42
N SER A 42 -15.77 -9.85 -24.70
CA SER A 42 -14.42 -9.44 -25.14
C SER A 42 -14.05 -8.05 -24.65
N VAL A 43 -14.99 -7.11 -24.66
CA VAL A 43 -14.82 -5.74 -24.16
C VAL A 43 -14.60 -5.76 -22.65
N PHE A 44 -15.40 -6.52 -21.91
CA PHE A 44 -15.22 -6.68 -20.46
C PHE A 44 -13.83 -7.21 -20.10
N VAL A 45 -13.41 -8.29 -20.77
CA VAL A 45 -12.08 -8.90 -20.53
C VAL A 45 -10.97 -7.92 -20.90
N LYS A 46 -11.10 -7.17 -22.00
CA LYS A 46 -10.12 -6.14 -22.37
C LYS A 46 -10.03 -5.02 -21.34
N THR A 47 -11.17 -4.51 -20.88
CA THR A 47 -11.23 -3.49 -19.83
C THR A 47 -10.64 -3.99 -18.51
N LEU A 48 -11.02 -5.19 -18.07
CA LEU A 48 -10.55 -5.77 -16.82
C LEU A 48 -9.04 -6.06 -16.86
N SER A 49 -8.55 -6.65 -17.94
CA SER A 49 -7.12 -6.92 -18.13
C SER A 49 -6.30 -5.63 -18.20
N THR A 50 -6.82 -4.57 -18.82
CA THR A 50 -6.14 -3.27 -18.87
C THR A 50 -6.11 -2.62 -17.49
N LYS A 51 -7.22 -2.62 -16.74
CA LYS A 51 -7.26 -2.14 -15.34
C LYS A 51 -6.25 -2.85 -14.44
N ILE A 52 -6.19 -4.18 -14.54
CA ILE A 52 -5.24 -4.99 -13.77
C ILE A 52 -3.81 -4.69 -14.23
N GLY A 53 -3.57 -4.63 -15.54
CA GLY A 53 -2.25 -4.39 -16.13
C GLY A 53 -1.67 -3.03 -15.77
N THR A 54 -2.45 -1.95 -15.92
CA THR A 54 -2.03 -0.60 -15.53
C THR A 54 -1.84 -0.52 -14.01
N GLY A 55 -2.77 -1.05 -13.22
CA GLY A 55 -2.63 -1.08 -11.77
C GLY A 55 -1.37 -1.80 -11.31
N LEU A 56 -1.12 -3.02 -11.79
CA LEU A 56 0.10 -3.76 -11.45
C LEU A 56 1.36 -3.03 -11.90
N SER A 57 1.35 -2.43 -13.10
CA SER A 57 2.52 -1.71 -13.62
C SER A 57 2.91 -0.54 -12.71
N PHE A 58 1.95 0.31 -12.33
CA PHE A 58 2.20 1.44 -11.42
C PHE A 58 2.55 0.97 -10.00
N GLY A 59 1.85 -0.04 -9.48
CA GLY A 59 2.11 -0.60 -8.15
C GLY A 59 3.51 -1.20 -8.03
N ILE A 60 3.91 -2.02 -9.01
CA ILE A 60 5.24 -2.66 -9.04
C ILE A 60 6.33 -1.61 -9.24
N ALA A 61 6.14 -0.66 -10.17
CA ALA A 61 7.13 0.40 -10.39
C ALA A 61 7.35 1.23 -9.12
N PHE A 62 6.27 1.61 -8.43
CA PHE A 62 6.36 2.35 -7.17
C PHE A 62 6.99 1.52 -6.06
N LEU A 63 6.56 0.25 -5.88
CA LEU A 63 7.11 -0.64 -4.87
C LEU A 63 8.61 -0.85 -5.08
N PHE A 64 9.03 -1.09 -6.32
CA PHE A 64 10.43 -1.24 -6.68
C PHE A 64 11.21 0.03 -6.32
N PHE A 65 10.71 1.20 -6.72
CA PHE A 65 11.33 2.47 -6.39
C PHE A 65 11.49 2.67 -4.88
N VAL A 66 10.44 2.43 -4.10
CA VAL A 66 10.50 2.59 -2.63
C VAL A 66 11.43 1.56 -1.98
N LEU A 67 11.40 0.30 -2.39
CA LEU A 67 12.29 -0.73 -1.85
C LEU A 67 13.75 -0.41 -2.13
N VAL A 68 14.08 0.07 -3.33
CA VAL A 68 15.44 0.53 -3.66
C VAL A 68 15.84 1.68 -2.73
N ASN A 69 14.97 2.67 -2.53
CA ASN A 69 15.25 3.78 -1.61
C ASN A 69 15.45 3.30 -0.15
N ILE A 70 14.63 2.39 0.34
CA ILE A 70 14.75 1.82 1.70
C ILE A 70 16.06 1.03 1.84
N ILE A 71 16.45 0.26 0.82
CA ILE A 71 17.72 -0.50 0.83
C ILE A 71 18.90 0.47 0.87
N ILE A 72 18.88 1.52 0.05
CA ILE A 72 19.94 2.54 0.05
C ILE A 72 20.00 3.22 1.41
N ALA A 73 18.87 3.74 1.91
CA ALA A 73 18.79 4.44 3.20
C ALA A 73 19.27 3.59 4.39
N ASN A 74 19.02 2.28 4.37
CA ASN A 74 19.48 1.38 5.42
C ASN A 74 20.98 1.02 5.32
N ARG A 75 21.60 1.21 4.15
CA ARG A 75 23.04 1.02 3.95
C ARG A 75 23.83 2.29 4.27
N THR A 76 23.24 3.47 4.08
CA THR A 76 23.89 4.74 4.40
C THR A 76 23.95 4.95 5.91
N GLN A 77 25.15 5.14 6.45
CA GLN A 77 25.29 5.63 7.82
C GLN A 77 25.08 7.14 7.79
N PHE A 78 23.88 7.59 8.17
CA PHE A 78 23.63 9.02 8.34
C PHE A 78 24.45 9.52 9.53
N PRO A 79 25.22 10.62 9.37
CA PRO A 79 25.84 11.30 10.50
C PRO A 79 24.73 11.58 11.51
N HIS A 80 24.84 11.00 12.71
CA HIS A 80 23.89 11.30 13.75
C HIS A 80 24.07 12.79 14.04
N ALA A 81 23.00 13.58 13.91
CA ALA A 81 23.03 14.93 14.42
C ALA A 81 23.30 14.79 15.92
N ASP A 82 24.52 15.09 16.34
CA ASP A 82 24.88 15.21 17.74
C ASP A 82 24.03 16.35 18.28
N ILE A 83 22.85 16.01 18.80
CA ILE A 83 22.00 16.95 19.53
C ILE A 83 22.78 17.26 20.79
N SER A 84 23.39 18.45 20.74
CA SER A 84 24.30 19.06 21.69
C SER A 84 24.07 18.65 23.14
N VAL A 85 25.18 18.23 23.76
CA VAL A 85 25.40 18.16 25.21
C VAL A 85 24.87 19.43 25.87
N ILE A 86 23.72 19.34 26.55
CA ILE A 86 23.30 20.32 27.55
C ILE A 86 23.78 19.75 28.89
N GLU A 87 24.73 20.44 29.52
CA GLU A 87 25.20 20.22 30.91
C GLU A 87 25.99 18.93 31.19
N GLY A 88 26.82 18.44 30.27
CA GLY A 88 27.81 17.38 30.59
C GLY A 88 27.24 15.98 30.82
N VAL A 89 25.92 15.83 30.78
CA VAL A 89 25.26 14.54 30.60
C VAL A 89 25.34 14.22 29.12
N ILE A 90 26.27 13.34 28.74
CA ILE A 90 26.19 12.65 27.45
C ILE A 90 24.89 11.86 27.55
N ASN A 91 23.81 12.37 26.97
CA ASN A 91 22.60 11.61 26.78
C ASN A 91 22.72 11.02 25.39
N PRO A 92 23.34 9.83 25.21
CA PRO A 92 23.13 9.13 23.98
C PRO A 92 21.65 8.79 24.01
N LEU A 93 20.81 9.56 23.31
CA LEU A 93 19.60 9.01 22.72
C LEU A 93 20.07 7.94 21.73
N ARG A 94 20.54 6.84 22.31
CA ARG A 94 21.04 5.68 21.62
C ARG A 94 19.76 5.11 21.05
N ALA A 95 19.49 5.39 19.78
CA ALA A 95 18.39 4.80 19.01
C ALA A 95 18.53 3.26 18.85
N HIS A 96 19.34 2.61 19.71
CA HIS A 96 19.43 1.19 19.96
C HIS A 96 18.04 0.65 20.33
N GLY A 97 17.28 0.26 19.32
CA GLY A 97 15.95 -0.34 19.45
C GLY A 97 14.92 0.27 18.50
N ILE A 98 15.03 1.56 18.17
CA ILE A 98 14.04 2.24 17.31
C ILE A 98 14.15 1.72 15.87
N GLU A 99 15.36 1.42 15.39
CA GLU A 99 15.58 0.83 14.06
C GLU A 99 14.84 -0.49 13.85
N LYS A 100 14.66 -1.30 14.91
CA LYS A 100 13.95 -2.58 14.85
C LYS A 100 12.46 -2.39 14.57
N ILE A 101 11.91 -1.22 14.87
CA ILE A 101 10.52 -0.84 14.61
C ILE A 101 10.42 -0.05 13.29
N ILE A 102 11.32 0.90 13.05
CA ILE A 102 11.29 1.77 11.86
C ILE A 102 11.47 0.96 10.57
N LYS A 103 12.41 0.00 10.52
CA LYS A 103 12.69 -0.79 9.30
C LYS A 103 11.48 -1.59 8.82
N PRO A 104 10.82 -2.43 9.64
CA PRO A 104 9.61 -3.11 9.19
C PRO A 104 8.47 -2.13 8.94
N LEU A 105 8.35 -1.06 9.73
CA LEU A 105 7.31 -0.05 9.54
C LEU A 105 7.45 0.67 8.19
N SER A 106 8.66 1.03 7.76
CA SER A 106 8.91 1.66 6.47
C SER A 106 8.59 0.72 5.30
N ILE A 107 8.86 -0.57 5.45
CA ILE A 107 8.49 -1.58 4.44
C ILE A 107 6.97 -1.71 4.36
N ILE A 108 6.29 -1.84 5.51
CA ILE A 108 4.82 -1.92 5.56
C ILE A 108 4.20 -0.67 4.94
N ALA A 109 4.68 0.52 5.30
CA ALA A 109 4.22 1.78 4.72
C ALA A 109 4.47 1.84 3.21
N GLY A 110 5.64 1.40 2.75
CA GLY A 110 5.96 1.31 1.32
C GLY A 110 5.03 0.38 0.54
N VAL A 111 4.68 -0.78 1.11
CA VAL A 111 3.72 -1.73 0.52
C VAL A 111 2.33 -1.13 0.48
N VAL A 112 1.87 -0.48 1.56
CA VAL A 112 0.57 0.22 1.59
C VAL A 112 0.51 1.30 0.52
N MET A 113 1.56 2.10 0.38
CA MET A 113 1.66 3.13 -0.65
C MET A 113 1.70 2.54 -2.07
N ALA A 114 2.34 1.38 -2.26
CA ALA A 114 2.32 0.67 -3.54
C ALA A 114 0.92 0.17 -3.92
N VAL A 115 0.10 -0.27 -2.94
CA VAL A 115 -1.31 -0.62 -3.18
C VAL A 115 -2.10 0.60 -3.66
N PHE A 116 -1.88 1.77 -3.05
CA PHE A 116 -2.51 3.01 -3.52
C PHE A 116 -2.04 3.42 -4.92
N ALA A 117 -0.74 3.27 -5.21
CA ALA A 117 -0.21 3.51 -6.56
C ALA A 117 -0.83 2.55 -7.59
N ALA A 118 -1.05 1.29 -7.22
CA ALA A 118 -1.72 0.32 -8.07
C ALA A 118 -3.19 0.69 -8.32
N GLN A 119 -3.91 1.09 -7.28
CA GLN A 119 -5.30 1.56 -7.42
C GLN A 119 -5.38 2.79 -8.33
N TRP A 120 -4.44 3.73 -8.20
CA TRP A 120 -4.36 4.91 -9.05
C TRP A 120 -4.07 4.57 -10.52
N GLY A 121 -3.16 3.63 -10.78
CA GLY A 121 -2.90 3.12 -12.12
C GLY A 121 -4.13 2.42 -12.73
N ALA A 122 -4.85 1.65 -11.92
CA ALA A 122 -6.09 0.98 -12.36
C ALA A 122 -7.21 1.97 -12.68
N LEU A 123 -7.30 3.12 -12.00
CA LEU A 123 -8.26 4.19 -12.32
C LEU A 123 -7.96 4.91 -13.64
N ARG A 124 -6.71 4.88 -14.09
CA ARG A 124 -6.24 5.51 -15.33
C ARG A 124 -6.20 4.56 -16.53
N TRP A 125 -6.88 3.41 -16.44
CA TRP A 125 -6.91 2.41 -17.51
C TRP A 125 -7.35 2.97 -18.87
N GLU A 126 -8.24 3.97 -18.88
CA GLU A 126 -8.77 4.61 -20.10
C GLU A 126 -7.66 5.28 -20.91
N ASP A 127 -6.68 5.91 -20.26
CA ASP A 127 -5.55 6.56 -20.94
C ASP A 127 -4.65 5.57 -21.69
N PHE A 128 -4.72 4.28 -21.33
CA PHE A 128 -3.92 3.19 -21.90
C PHE A 128 -4.76 2.22 -22.73
N LEU A 129 -6.08 2.42 -22.79
CA LEU A 129 -6.96 1.60 -23.60
C LEU A 129 -7.02 2.21 -25.01
N LEU A 130 -6.18 1.66 -25.91
CA LEU A 130 -6.17 1.99 -27.34
C LEU A 130 -7.47 1.56 -28.04
#